data_AF-A0A1M6GDQ7-F1
#
_entry.id   AF-A0A1M6GDQ7-F1
#
_cell.length_a   1.000
_cell.length_b   1.000
_cell.length_c   1.000
_cell.angle_alpha   90.00
_cell.angle_beta   90.00
_cell.angle_gamma   90.00
#
_symmetry.space_group_name_H-M   'P 1'
#
loop_
_entity.id
_entity.type
_entity.pdbx_description
1 polymer ?
#
loop_
_entity_poly.entity_id
_entity_poly.type
_entity_poly.pdbx_seq_one_letter_code
_entity_poly.pdbx_strand_id
1 'polypeptide(L)'
;MKILENIPKRRQQPKYKRLSRIYYNRMFPRNQDAMKVAWSVFIGVFIGVWPTIGFAIILTVAICALFRLPKVPGVIADFVANPVTQFGLFYPGGYLIGCKIVNPAPITFDFLGEFERMSIRNCAVILKNLWVNAADHLLAFMVGITIMAAVVGFLFFFAAYFIVSRRKKKWIAGKTSYIHNLIAEDEIIIKESRNKGKPMMHIYPFKALRPVNPAEAKDISALPYDVMNRAEAKEMAKGLPHSYLRVTRAEIELPDSVDAYDPKVYAHARENLDKMIADGVIAHDKKDCLYVYRQTMNGREQYGLVCCVPAADYFNGIIKKHELTRADKEEDRLRHVLDTNANTGPVFLTYRDNGQFDLFGAVTKRKPVYDFVSDGDGFGHTVWIIDDDAEIAAIRKSFEEIPVSYIADGHHRSAAGARAASYRAEQNPKNTGEEEYNRYLAILFPSTQLKILDYNRVLKDLNGRTPEQLMEDLKQVFDIEPLAEMQHPAKQNQVNMYLQGKWYACTFKSQFLKNLGPVDSLDVALLQKLVLKPIFDIDDPRTSKRIDFVGGIRGLGELVKRVDSGECACAFAMYPTTLDQLMNIADAGEIMPPKSTWFEPKLRDGLLVHTLD
;
A
#
# COMPACT_ATOMS: atom_id res chain seq x y z
N MET A 1 13.34 -25.94 23.17
CA MET A 1 14.78 -26.06 22.81
C MET A 1 15.11 -27.40 22.12
N LYS A 2 14.33 -27.82 21.10
CA LYS A 2 14.59 -29.01 20.27
C LYS A 2 14.12 -28.87 18.80
N ILE A 3 13.90 -27.63 18.33
CA ILE A 3 13.38 -27.34 16.97
C ILE A 3 14.38 -26.52 16.13
N LEU A 4 15.62 -26.31 16.61
CA LEU A 4 16.66 -25.58 15.87
C LEU A 4 17.66 -26.48 15.12
N GLU A 5 17.49 -27.82 15.12
CA GLU A 5 18.41 -28.72 14.40
C GLU A 5 18.12 -28.87 12.90
N ASN A 6 17.01 -28.33 12.38
CA ASN A 6 16.62 -28.50 10.97
C ASN A 6 16.66 -27.22 10.12
N ILE A 7 17.56 -26.28 10.42
CA ILE A 7 17.90 -25.22 9.47
C ILE A 7 19.02 -25.76 8.56
N PRO A 8 18.79 -26.03 7.25
CA PRO A 8 19.83 -26.55 6.38
C PRO A 8 20.98 -25.54 6.28
N LYS A 9 22.17 -25.95 6.72
CA LYS A 9 23.44 -25.20 6.62
C LYS A 9 23.62 -24.68 5.19
N ARG A 10 23.37 -23.38 4.98
CA ARG A 10 23.34 -22.72 3.66
C ARG A 10 24.71 -22.45 3.03
N ARG A 11 25.78 -23.13 3.46
CA ARG A 11 27.14 -22.95 2.92
C ARG A 11 27.75 -24.32 2.62
N GLN A 12 27.74 -24.69 1.32
CA GLN A 12 28.63 -25.63 0.60
C GLN A 12 27.94 -26.16 -0.69
N GLN A 13 27.48 -25.28 -1.59
CA GLN A 13 27.04 -25.73 -2.93
C GLN A 13 28.16 -25.55 -3.96
N PRO A 14 28.45 -26.56 -4.80
CA PRO A 14 29.50 -26.46 -5.81
C PRO A 14 29.21 -25.37 -6.85
N LYS A 15 30.27 -24.71 -7.38
CA LYS A 15 30.18 -23.53 -8.26
C LYS A 15 29.22 -23.71 -9.44
N TYR A 16 29.18 -24.88 -10.06
CA TYR A 16 28.30 -25.16 -11.20
C TYR A 16 26.80 -25.15 -10.85
N LYS A 17 26.40 -25.64 -9.66
CA LYS A 17 25.01 -25.56 -9.17
C LYS A 17 24.58 -24.13 -8.85
N ARG A 18 25.51 -23.30 -8.39
CA ARG A 18 25.26 -21.87 -8.13
C ARG A 18 25.07 -21.10 -9.44
N LEU A 19 25.93 -21.35 -10.42
CA LEU A 19 25.85 -20.74 -11.76
C LEU A 19 24.58 -21.18 -12.49
N SER A 20 24.25 -22.48 -12.51
CA SER A 20 23.02 -22.97 -13.16
C SER A 20 21.76 -22.35 -12.55
N ARG A 21 21.73 -22.17 -11.22
CA ARG A 21 20.63 -21.48 -10.52
C ARG A 21 20.52 -20.01 -10.90
N ILE A 22 21.64 -19.31 -11.10
CA ILE A 22 21.66 -17.91 -11.54
C ILE A 22 21.11 -17.81 -12.97
N TYR A 23 21.61 -18.62 -13.90
CA TYR A 23 21.11 -18.67 -15.27
C TYR A 23 19.61 -19.00 -15.32
N TYR A 24 19.18 -20.03 -14.59
CA TYR A 24 17.78 -20.43 -14.52
C TYR A 24 16.86 -19.36 -13.92
N ASN A 25 17.34 -18.58 -12.95
CA ASN A 25 16.56 -17.47 -12.37
C ASN A 25 16.52 -16.23 -13.28
N ARG A 26 17.56 -15.99 -14.07
CA ARG A 26 17.61 -14.89 -15.05
C ARG A 26 16.82 -15.19 -16.32
N MET A 27 16.84 -16.44 -16.78
CA MET A 27 16.06 -16.91 -17.93
C MET A 27 14.56 -17.00 -17.61
N PHE A 28 14.21 -17.45 -16.40
CA PHE A 28 12.81 -17.60 -15.97
C PHE A 28 12.54 -16.83 -14.67
N PRO A 29 12.48 -15.49 -14.72
CA PRO A 29 12.26 -14.63 -13.56
C PRO A 29 10.86 -14.82 -12.98
N ARG A 30 10.76 -14.93 -11.65
CA ARG A 30 9.50 -15.21 -10.95
C ARG A 30 8.66 -13.96 -10.67
N ASN A 31 9.30 -12.80 -10.70
CA ASN A 31 8.73 -11.48 -10.41
C ASN A 31 8.27 -10.74 -11.67
N GLN A 32 8.40 -11.34 -12.85
CA GLN A 32 7.97 -10.75 -14.11
C GLN A 32 6.71 -11.43 -14.65
N ASP A 33 6.05 -10.74 -15.57
CA ASP A 33 4.89 -11.26 -16.26
C ASP A 33 5.27 -12.43 -17.18
N ALA A 34 4.57 -13.56 -17.05
CA ALA A 34 4.89 -14.79 -17.79
C ALA A 34 4.72 -14.61 -19.31
N MET A 35 3.73 -13.81 -19.73
CA MET A 35 3.49 -13.50 -21.14
C MET A 35 4.62 -12.66 -21.71
N LYS A 36 5.09 -11.64 -20.96
CA LYS A 36 6.23 -10.82 -21.39
C LYS A 36 7.53 -11.63 -21.51
N VAL A 37 7.79 -12.53 -20.58
CA VAL A 37 8.97 -13.41 -20.66
C VAL A 37 8.86 -14.36 -21.85
N ALA A 38 7.69 -14.95 -22.09
CA ALA A 38 7.45 -15.84 -23.23
C ALA A 38 7.68 -15.13 -24.57
N TRP A 39 7.16 -13.91 -24.74
CA TRP A 39 7.43 -13.11 -25.95
C TRP A 39 8.90 -12.75 -26.12
N SER A 40 9.62 -12.50 -25.02
CA SER A 40 11.07 -12.26 -25.08
C SER A 40 11.82 -13.47 -25.60
N VAL A 41 11.45 -14.66 -25.11
CA VAL A 41 12.03 -15.93 -25.54
C VAL A 41 11.69 -16.21 -27.00
N PHE A 42 10.44 -15.99 -27.42
CA PHE A 42 10.03 -16.10 -28.82
C PHE A 42 10.93 -15.26 -29.72
N ILE A 43 11.10 -13.97 -29.40
CA ILE A 43 11.92 -13.03 -30.18
C ILE A 43 13.36 -13.52 -30.29
N GLY A 44 13.96 -13.94 -29.17
CA GLY A 44 15.33 -14.46 -29.16
C GLY A 44 15.48 -15.71 -30.03
N VAL A 45 14.60 -16.70 -29.89
CA VAL A 45 14.64 -17.91 -30.74
C VAL A 45 14.43 -17.57 -32.21
N PHE A 46 13.45 -16.71 -32.49
CA PHE A 46 13.10 -16.33 -33.85
C PHE A 46 14.27 -15.66 -34.56
N ILE A 47 14.91 -14.69 -33.90
CA ILE A 47 16.06 -13.96 -34.45
C ILE A 47 17.28 -14.86 -34.58
N GLY A 48 17.54 -15.72 -33.58
CA GLY A 48 18.66 -16.65 -33.62
C GLY A 48 18.54 -17.66 -34.77
N VAL A 49 17.33 -18.15 -35.06
CA VAL A 49 17.08 -19.06 -36.20
C VAL A 49 17.13 -18.31 -37.54
N TRP A 50 16.74 -17.03 -37.59
CA TRP A 50 16.83 -16.20 -38.79
C TRP A 50 18.30 -15.98 -39.19
N PRO A 51 18.65 -15.86 -40.48
CA PRO A 51 20.00 -15.51 -40.94
C PRO A 51 20.47 -14.08 -40.57
N THR A 52 20.74 -13.86 -39.28
CA THR A 52 21.20 -12.60 -38.69
C THR A 52 22.60 -12.73 -38.05
N ILE A 53 23.45 -13.57 -38.66
CA ILE A 53 24.80 -13.90 -38.15
C ILE A 53 25.57 -12.62 -37.81
N GLY A 54 26.06 -12.52 -36.57
CA GLY A 54 26.81 -11.37 -36.06
C GLY A 54 25.96 -10.23 -35.49
N PHE A 55 24.64 -10.21 -35.73
CA PHE A 55 23.75 -9.13 -35.29
C PHE A 55 22.56 -9.61 -34.44
N ALA A 56 22.37 -10.92 -34.29
CA ALA A 56 21.22 -11.54 -33.60
C ALA A 56 20.96 -10.97 -32.19
N ILE A 57 22.00 -10.86 -31.36
CA ILE A 57 21.89 -10.32 -29.99
C ILE A 57 21.44 -8.85 -30.01
N ILE A 58 22.03 -8.03 -30.90
CA ILE A 58 21.72 -6.60 -31.00
C ILE A 58 20.26 -6.43 -31.42
N LEU A 59 19.82 -7.18 -32.42
CA LEU A 59 18.45 -7.15 -32.93
C LEU A 59 17.45 -7.63 -31.86
N THR A 60 17.79 -8.69 -31.12
CA THR A 60 16.98 -9.21 -30.00
C THR A 60 16.81 -8.16 -28.91
N VAL A 61 17.89 -7.48 -28.51
CA VAL A 61 17.84 -6.40 -27.52
C VAL A 61 17.00 -5.22 -28.02
N ALA A 62 17.17 -4.81 -29.28
CA ALA A 62 16.44 -3.71 -29.88
C ALA A 62 14.93 -3.98 -29.94
N ILE A 63 14.53 -5.17 -30.41
CA ILE A 63 13.12 -5.56 -30.50
C ILE A 63 12.52 -5.73 -29.11
N CYS A 64 13.22 -6.37 -28.17
CA CYS A 64 12.76 -6.44 -26.77
C CYS A 64 12.65 -5.05 -26.12
N ALA A 65 13.51 -4.09 -26.46
CA ALA A 65 13.39 -2.71 -25.98
C ALA A 65 12.15 -2.03 -26.57
N LEU A 66 11.92 -2.16 -27.87
CA LEU A 66 10.77 -1.59 -28.59
C LEU A 66 9.44 -2.04 -27.97
N PHE A 67 9.29 -3.33 -27.67
CA PHE A 67 8.07 -3.90 -27.09
C PHE A 67 8.04 -3.87 -25.54
N ARG A 68 8.99 -3.18 -24.89
CA ARG A 68 9.11 -3.10 -23.42
C ARG A 68 9.16 -4.48 -22.75
N LEU A 69 9.84 -5.42 -23.39
CA LEU A 69 10.02 -6.80 -22.95
C LEU A 69 11.34 -7.00 -22.17
N PRO A 70 11.41 -8.06 -21.35
CA PRO A 70 12.65 -8.53 -20.71
C PRO A 70 13.75 -8.89 -21.71
N LYS A 71 14.93 -8.28 -21.59
CA LYS A 71 16.03 -8.48 -22.55
C LYS A 71 16.78 -9.79 -22.30
N VAL A 72 17.04 -10.09 -21.04
CA VAL A 72 17.87 -11.23 -20.63
C VAL A 72 17.29 -12.58 -21.08
N PRO A 73 15.97 -12.88 -20.93
CA PRO A 73 15.41 -14.12 -21.45
C PRO A 73 15.55 -14.26 -22.97
N GLY A 74 15.37 -13.16 -23.72
CA GLY A 74 15.54 -13.16 -25.18
C GLY A 74 16.98 -13.41 -25.60
N VAL A 75 17.95 -12.70 -25.01
CA VAL A 75 19.38 -12.89 -25.31
C VAL A 75 19.85 -14.31 -24.98
N ILE A 76 19.36 -14.91 -23.90
CA ILE A 76 19.69 -16.31 -23.57
C ILE A 76 19.07 -17.27 -24.58
N ALA A 77 17.85 -17.00 -25.05
CA ALA A 77 17.16 -17.84 -26.00
C ALA A 77 17.77 -17.83 -27.41
N ASP A 78 18.45 -16.74 -27.78
CA ASP A 78 19.18 -16.57 -29.05
C ASP A 78 20.22 -17.70 -29.27
N PHE A 79 20.84 -18.18 -28.20
CA PHE A 79 21.83 -19.28 -28.24
C PHE A 79 21.25 -20.66 -28.58
N VAL A 80 19.95 -20.77 -28.84
CA VAL A 80 19.36 -21.96 -29.47
C VAL A 80 20.00 -22.22 -30.85
N ALA A 81 20.41 -21.15 -31.52
CA ALA A 81 21.15 -21.19 -32.76
C ALA A 81 22.66 -21.14 -32.47
N ASN A 82 23.32 -22.27 -32.70
CA ASN A 82 24.77 -22.42 -32.66
C ASN A 82 25.21 -23.06 -33.99
N PRO A 83 26.51 -23.09 -34.33
CA PRO A 83 26.95 -23.61 -35.63
C PRO A 83 26.39 -25.00 -35.98
N VAL A 84 26.20 -25.87 -34.99
CA VAL A 84 25.63 -27.22 -35.21
C VAL A 84 24.14 -27.15 -35.50
N THR A 85 23.34 -26.46 -34.68
CA THR A 85 21.89 -26.37 -34.88
C THR A 85 21.52 -25.51 -36.09
N GLN A 86 22.30 -24.46 -36.36
CA GLN A 86 22.03 -23.52 -37.43
C GLN A 86 22.33 -24.11 -38.81
N PHE A 87 23.55 -24.64 -39.02
CA PHE A 87 23.93 -25.24 -40.30
C PHE A 87 23.48 -26.69 -40.46
N GLY A 88 23.28 -27.41 -39.35
CA GLY A 88 22.89 -28.83 -39.38
C GLY A 88 21.39 -29.08 -39.34
N LEU A 89 20.58 -28.16 -38.80
CA LEU A 89 19.13 -28.38 -38.62
C LEU A 89 18.29 -27.25 -39.22
N PHE A 90 18.48 -26.02 -38.74
CA PHE A 90 17.58 -24.93 -39.07
C PHE A 90 17.68 -24.51 -40.53
N TYR A 91 18.89 -24.32 -41.07
CA TYR A 91 19.04 -23.86 -42.45
C TYR A 91 18.68 -24.93 -43.49
N PRO A 92 19.15 -26.19 -43.38
CA PRO A 92 18.72 -27.24 -44.30
C PRO A 92 17.21 -27.50 -44.19
N GLY A 93 16.67 -27.55 -42.97
CA GLY A 93 15.24 -27.76 -42.74
C GLY A 93 14.40 -26.61 -43.28
N GLY A 94 14.81 -25.36 -43.03
CA GLY A 94 14.19 -24.17 -43.58
C GLY A 94 14.20 -24.19 -45.11
N TYR A 95 15.33 -24.47 -45.73
CA TYR A 95 15.42 -24.58 -47.18
C TYR A 95 14.48 -25.65 -47.75
N LEU A 96 14.44 -26.85 -47.17
CA LEU A 96 13.53 -27.93 -47.62
C LEU A 96 12.05 -27.56 -47.49
N ILE A 97 11.66 -26.88 -46.41
CA ILE A 97 10.31 -26.34 -46.25
C ILE A 97 10.02 -25.32 -47.34
N GLY A 98 10.99 -24.44 -47.60
CA GLY A 98 10.95 -23.43 -48.65
C GLY A 98 10.72 -24.01 -50.04
N CYS A 99 11.51 -25.01 -50.42
CA CYS A 99 11.41 -25.65 -51.74
C CYS A 99 10.05 -26.28 -51.97
N LYS A 100 9.41 -26.83 -50.92
CA LYS A 100 8.04 -27.38 -51.02
C LYS A 100 6.98 -26.31 -51.27
N ILE A 101 7.24 -25.05 -50.89
CA ILE A 101 6.28 -23.95 -51.01
C ILE A 101 6.52 -23.16 -52.30
N VAL A 102 7.78 -22.81 -52.57
CA VAL A 102 8.18 -21.95 -53.69
C VAL A 102 8.38 -22.76 -54.98
N ASN A 103 8.67 -24.06 -54.87
CA ASN A 103 8.96 -24.96 -55.99
C ASN A 103 10.00 -24.38 -56.99
N PRO A 104 11.20 -24.02 -56.51
CA PRO A 104 12.20 -23.38 -57.34
C PRO A 104 12.72 -24.34 -58.42
N ALA A 105 13.00 -23.83 -59.62
CA ALA A 105 13.59 -24.63 -60.69
C ALA A 105 14.94 -25.22 -60.25
N PRO A 106 15.35 -26.42 -60.74
CA PRO A 106 16.65 -26.99 -60.41
C PRO A 106 17.78 -26.00 -60.69
N ILE A 107 18.76 -25.92 -59.80
CA ILE A 107 19.95 -25.09 -60.01
C ILE A 107 20.69 -25.69 -61.22
N THR A 108 20.61 -25.02 -62.36
CA THR A 108 21.32 -25.40 -63.60
C THR A 108 22.72 -24.77 -63.67
N PHE A 109 23.06 -23.94 -62.68
CA PHE A 109 24.29 -23.18 -62.62
C PHE A 109 25.43 -24.00 -61.97
N ASP A 110 26.56 -24.11 -62.66
CA ASP A 110 27.79 -24.72 -62.13
C ASP A 110 28.52 -23.74 -61.19
N PHE A 111 28.12 -23.77 -59.92
CA PHE A 111 28.66 -22.89 -58.88
C PHE A 111 30.18 -22.99 -58.74
N LEU A 112 30.73 -24.20 -58.79
CA LEU A 112 32.17 -24.44 -58.61
C LEU A 112 32.94 -23.94 -59.84
N GLY A 113 32.46 -24.24 -61.05
CA GLY A 113 33.10 -23.79 -62.27
C GLY A 113 33.06 -22.27 -62.50
N GLU A 114 32.08 -21.56 -61.95
CA GLU A 114 32.03 -20.09 -61.98
C GLU A 114 32.85 -19.44 -60.87
N PHE A 115 32.91 -20.06 -59.69
CA PHE A 115 33.77 -19.61 -58.59
C PHE A 115 35.26 -19.74 -58.94
N GLU A 116 35.66 -20.83 -59.62
CA GLU A 116 37.03 -21.01 -60.15
C GLU A 116 37.39 -19.97 -61.22
N ARG A 117 36.41 -19.46 -61.97
CA ARG A 117 36.60 -18.43 -63.01
C ARG A 117 36.47 -17.00 -62.48
N MET A 118 36.29 -16.84 -61.17
CA MET A 118 36.09 -15.54 -60.54
C MET A 118 37.41 -14.76 -60.46
N SER A 119 37.39 -13.53 -60.96
CA SER A 119 38.46 -12.55 -60.92
C SER A 119 37.89 -11.18 -60.54
N ILE A 120 38.75 -10.22 -60.17
CA ILE A 120 38.32 -8.85 -59.84
C ILE A 120 37.53 -8.20 -61.00
N ARG A 121 37.77 -8.58 -62.26
CA ARG A 121 37.15 -7.99 -63.45
C ARG A 121 35.74 -8.51 -63.77
N ASN A 122 35.41 -9.74 -63.37
CA ASN A 122 34.12 -10.39 -63.66
C ASN A 122 33.31 -10.72 -62.39
N CYS A 123 33.86 -10.46 -61.20
CA CYS A 123 33.21 -10.70 -59.91
C CYS A 123 31.80 -10.07 -59.82
N ALA A 124 31.63 -8.82 -60.25
CA ALA A 124 30.32 -8.16 -60.20
C ALA A 124 29.27 -8.84 -61.10
N VAL A 125 29.68 -9.37 -62.25
CA VAL A 125 28.80 -10.06 -63.20
C VAL A 125 28.45 -11.45 -62.69
N ILE A 126 29.44 -12.18 -62.17
CA ILE A 126 29.25 -13.51 -61.56
C ILE A 126 28.33 -13.41 -60.34
N LEU A 127 28.54 -12.43 -59.45
CA LEU A 127 27.66 -12.17 -58.30
C LEU A 127 26.24 -11.80 -58.71
N LYS A 128 26.08 -10.98 -59.77
CA LYS A 128 24.76 -10.65 -60.31
C LYS A 128 24.05 -11.89 -60.88
N ASN A 129 24.76 -12.72 -61.63
CA ASN A 129 24.21 -13.94 -62.20
C ASN A 129 23.87 -14.97 -61.13
N LEU A 130 24.71 -15.11 -60.09
CA LEU A 130 24.42 -15.90 -58.90
C LEU A 130 23.14 -15.42 -58.21
N TRP A 131 22.99 -14.11 -58.03
CA TRP A 131 21.82 -13.53 -57.38
C TRP A 131 20.53 -13.74 -58.18
N VAL A 132 20.60 -13.57 -59.51
CA VAL A 132 19.44 -13.75 -60.40
C VAL A 132 19.08 -15.23 -60.55
N ASN A 133 20.06 -16.10 -60.77
CA ASN A 133 19.84 -17.54 -61.00
C ASN A 133 19.49 -18.30 -59.72
N ALA A 134 19.87 -17.80 -58.54
CA ALA A 134 19.52 -18.38 -57.26
C ALA A 134 18.38 -17.63 -56.55
N ALA A 135 17.73 -16.65 -57.21
CA ALA A 135 16.69 -15.82 -56.59
C ALA A 135 15.55 -16.67 -56.00
N ASP A 136 15.06 -17.66 -56.76
CA ASP A 136 13.97 -18.54 -56.31
C ASP A 136 14.40 -19.44 -55.16
N HIS A 137 15.68 -19.84 -55.11
CA HIS A 137 16.25 -20.65 -54.03
C HIS A 137 16.50 -19.82 -52.76
N LEU A 138 16.92 -18.56 -52.92
CA LEU A 138 17.04 -17.62 -51.81
C LEU A 138 15.66 -17.27 -51.24
N LEU A 139 14.65 -17.10 -52.11
CA LEU A 139 13.26 -16.91 -51.70
C LEU A 139 12.73 -18.14 -50.97
N ALA A 140 12.97 -19.35 -51.51
CA ALA A 140 12.64 -20.61 -50.86
C ALA A 140 13.26 -20.68 -49.47
N PHE A 141 14.57 -20.46 -49.36
CA PHE A 141 15.28 -20.41 -48.08
C PHE A 141 14.65 -19.40 -47.11
N MET A 142 14.35 -18.18 -47.58
CA MET A 142 13.82 -17.13 -46.72
C MET A 142 12.41 -17.40 -46.22
N VAL A 143 11.53 -17.90 -47.09
CA VAL A 143 10.18 -18.32 -46.70
C VAL A 143 10.26 -19.45 -45.69
N GLY A 144 11.05 -20.49 -46.00
CA GLY A 144 11.11 -21.67 -45.17
C GLY A 144 11.82 -21.47 -43.83
N ILE A 145 12.88 -20.66 -43.77
CA ILE A 145 13.54 -20.33 -42.49
C ILE A 145 12.67 -19.43 -41.62
N THR A 146 11.87 -18.54 -42.21
CA THR A 146 10.90 -17.72 -41.46
C THR A 146 9.83 -18.60 -40.80
N ILE A 147 9.30 -19.58 -41.54
CA ILE A 147 8.34 -20.55 -41.01
C ILE A 147 8.99 -21.40 -39.90
N MET A 148 10.19 -21.92 -40.14
CA MET A 148 10.95 -22.69 -39.14
C MET A 148 11.18 -21.86 -37.87
N ALA A 149 11.64 -20.62 -38.00
CA ALA A 149 11.87 -19.71 -36.88
C ALA A 149 10.59 -19.43 -36.08
N ALA A 150 9.46 -19.22 -36.77
CA ALA A 150 8.17 -19.01 -36.12
C ALA A 150 7.72 -20.25 -35.33
N VAL A 151 7.80 -21.44 -35.94
CA VAL A 151 7.40 -22.71 -35.30
C VAL A 151 8.25 -23.00 -34.06
N VAL A 152 9.58 -22.94 -34.19
CA VAL A 152 10.50 -23.17 -33.07
C VAL A 152 10.33 -22.08 -32.00
N GLY A 153 10.14 -20.82 -32.43
CA GLY A 153 9.85 -19.69 -31.55
C GLY A 153 8.60 -19.94 -30.69
N PHE A 154 7.49 -20.38 -31.29
CA PHE A 154 6.25 -20.65 -30.55
C PHE A 154 6.38 -21.85 -29.62
N LEU A 155 7.14 -22.89 -29.99
CA LEU A 155 7.43 -24.01 -29.08
C LEU A 155 8.13 -23.52 -27.80
N PHE A 156 9.15 -22.67 -27.95
CA PHE A 156 9.88 -22.10 -26.81
C PHE A 156 9.05 -21.06 -26.05
N PHE A 157 8.17 -20.31 -26.73
CA PHE A 157 7.20 -19.42 -26.10
C PHE A 157 6.31 -20.18 -25.11
N PHE A 158 5.66 -21.26 -25.55
CA PHE A 158 4.77 -22.04 -24.69
C PHE A 158 5.52 -22.68 -23.51
N ALA A 159 6.73 -23.19 -23.76
CA ALA A 159 7.58 -23.73 -22.71
C ALA A 159 7.94 -22.66 -21.66
N ALA A 160 8.38 -21.47 -22.09
CA ALA A 160 8.73 -20.37 -21.21
C ALA A 160 7.52 -19.86 -20.42
N TYR A 161 6.37 -19.68 -21.08
CA TYR A 161 5.12 -19.29 -20.43
C TYR A 161 4.75 -20.25 -19.29
N PHE A 162 4.79 -21.56 -19.57
CA PHE A 162 4.41 -22.58 -18.61
C PHE A 162 5.40 -22.69 -17.44
N ILE A 163 6.70 -22.60 -17.71
CA ILE A 163 7.75 -22.61 -16.68
C ILE A 163 7.59 -21.40 -15.76
N VAL A 164 7.46 -20.19 -16.31
CA VAL A 164 7.34 -18.96 -15.50
C VAL A 164 6.02 -18.95 -14.74
N SER A 165 4.91 -19.34 -15.37
CA SER A 165 3.59 -19.42 -14.73
C SER A 165 3.59 -20.40 -13.55
N ARG A 166 4.16 -21.60 -13.73
CA ARG A 166 4.32 -22.59 -12.64
C ARG A 166 5.20 -22.06 -11.51
N ARG A 167 6.29 -21.36 -11.82
CA ARG A 167 7.19 -20.79 -10.82
C ARG A 167 6.57 -19.63 -10.04
N LYS A 168 5.81 -18.77 -10.73
CA LYS A 168 5.04 -17.69 -10.13
C LYS A 168 3.97 -18.27 -9.20
N LYS A 169 3.24 -19.30 -9.64
CA LYS A 169 2.24 -20.02 -8.82
C LYS A 169 2.86 -20.66 -7.57
N LYS A 170 4.02 -21.34 -7.68
CA LYS A 170 4.74 -21.89 -6.51
C LYS A 170 5.28 -20.82 -5.56
N TRP A 171 5.75 -19.69 -6.10
CA TRP A 171 6.25 -18.59 -5.28
C TRP A 171 5.12 -17.88 -4.54
N ILE A 172 4.00 -17.63 -5.21
CA ILE A 172 2.77 -17.11 -4.59
C ILE A 172 2.29 -18.09 -3.53
N ALA A 173 2.15 -19.39 -3.84
CA ALA A 173 1.72 -20.40 -2.87
C ALA A 173 2.64 -20.47 -1.63
N GLY A 174 3.96 -20.34 -1.80
CA GLY A 174 4.91 -20.26 -0.68
C GLY A 174 4.72 -18.99 0.16
N LYS A 175 4.47 -17.84 -0.47
CA LYS A 175 4.19 -16.58 0.24
C LYS A 175 2.82 -16.62 0.94
N THR A 176 1.81 -17.19 0.30
CA THR A 176 0.47 -17.41 0.85
C THR A 176 0.51 -18.40 2.01
N SER A 177 1.32 -19.46 1.95
CA SER A 177 1.50 -20.40 3.06
C SER A 177 2.26 -19.79 4.23
N TYR A 178 3.23 -18.90 3.98
CA TYR A 178 3.89 -18.13 5.05
C TYR A 178 2.91 -17.15 5.71
N ILE A 179 2.06 -16.49 4.93
CA ILE A 179 0.99 -15.60 5.43
C ILE A 179 -0.08 -16.41 6.18
N HIS A 180 -0.47 -17.59 5.69
CA HIS A 180 -1.41 -18.47 6.41
C HIS A 180 -0.80 -19.03 7.69
N ASN A 181 0.51 -19.30 7.72
CA ASN A 181 1.17 -19.72 8.95
C ASN A 181 1.27 -18.56 9.95
N LEU A 182 1.51 -17.33 9.50
CA LEU A 182 1.42 -16.13 10.35
C LEU A 182 0.00 -15.91 10.88
N ILE A 183 -1.02 -16.04 10.02
CA ILE A 183 -2.43 -15.93 10.42
C ILE A 183 -2.83 -17.08 11.36
N ALA A 184 -2.33 -18.29 11.14
CA ALA A 184 -2.59 -19.45 11.99
C ALA A 184 -1.84 -19.35 13.33
N GLU A 185 -0.63 -18.81 13.34
CA GLU A 185 0.11 -18.47 14.57
C GLU A 185 -0.64 -17.37 15.34
N ASP A 186 -1.11 -16.32 14.66
CA ASP A 186 -1.98 -15.29 15.25
C ASP A 186 -3.28 -15.91 15.79
N GLU A 187 -3.94 -16.83 15.06
CA GLU A 187 -5.15 -17.52 15.52
C GLU A 187 -4.89 -18.42 16.72
N ILE A 188 -3.73 -19.10 16.79
CA ILE A 188 -3.32 -19.91 17.93
C ILE A 188 -3.02 -19.01 19.14
N ILE A 189 -2.33 -17.89 18.94
CA ILE A 189 -2.08 -16.87 19.99
C ILE A 189 -3.40 -16.27 20.49
N ILE A 190 -4.35 -15.97 19.59
CA ILE A 190 -5.70 -15.49 19.91
C ILE A 190 -6.50 -16.57 20.69
N LYS A 191 -6.30 -17.84 20.37
CA LYS A 191 -6.97 -18.96 21.05
C LYS A 191 -6.36 -19.24 22.42
N GLU A 192 -5.05 -19.04 22.57
CA GLU A 192 -4.33 -19.10 23.84
C GLU A 192 -4.58 -17.86 24.72
N SER A 193 -4.79 -16.67 24.13
CA SER A 193 -5.14 -15.44 24.87
C SER A 193 -6.54 -15.49 25.46
N ARG A 194 -7.49 -16.18 24.81
CA ARG A 194 -8.84 -16.45 25.35
C ARG A 194 -8.85 -17.29 26.64
N ASN A 195 -7.75 -17.96 26.98
CA ASN A 195 -7.61 -18.78 28.20
C ASN A 195 -6.91 -18.06 29.37
N LYS A 196 -6.42 -16.83 29.17
CA LYS A 196 -5.92 -15.99 30.27
C LYS A 196 -7.09 -15.17 30.81
N GLY A 197 -7.00 -14.68 32.05
CA GLY A 197 -8.08 -13.96 32.74
C GLY A 197 -8.69 -12.83 31.91
N LYS A 198 -9.80 -12.24 32.40
CA LYS A 198 -10.51 -11.16 31.70
C LYS A 198 -9.50 -10.18 31.07
N PRO A 199 -9.64 -9.84 29.77
CA PRO A 199 -8.74 -8.90 29.13
C PRO A 199 -8.79 -7.58 29.89
N MET A 200 -7.63 -6.97 30.10
CA MET A 200 -7.45 -5.70 30.82
C MET A 200 -6.47 -4.85 30.02
N MET A 201 -6.75 -3.56 29.91
CA MET A 201 -5.88 -2.63 29.22
C MET A 201 -4.81 -2.08 30.16
N HIS A 202 -3.54 -2.29 29.81
CA HIS A 202 -2.43 -1.70 30.55
C HIS A 202 -1.91 -0.45 29.85
N ILE A 203 -1.59 0.57 30.65
CA ILE A 203 -1.00 1.81 30.17
C ILE A 203 0.28 2.13 30.95
N TYR A 204 1.22 2.76 30.27
CA TYR A 204 2.55 3.06 30.80
C TYR A 204 2.87 4.55 30.65
N PRO A 205 3.39 5.20 31.72
CA PRO A 205 4.03 6.49 31.59
C PRO A 205 5.35 6.32 30.81
N PHE A 206 5.85 7.41 30.24
CA PHE A 206 7.10 7.37 29.46
C PHE A 206 7.84 8.71 29.52
N LYS A 207 9.14 8.69 29.22
CA LYS A 207 9.96 9.91 29.10
C LYS A 207 9.78 10.52 27.73
N ALA A 208 8.77 11.36 27.58
CA ALA A 208 8.48 11.97 26.29
C ALA A 208 9.68 12.79 25.80
N LEU A 209 10.06 12.59 24.55
CA LEU A 209 10.86 13.53 23.80
C LEU A 209 9.90 14.61 23.25
N ARG A 210 10.07 15.85 23.70
CA ARG A 210 9.10 16.92 23.43
C ARG A 210 9.75 18.31 23.34
N PRO A 211 9.07 19.32 22.76
CA PRO A 211 9.55 20.70 22.71
C PRO A 211 10.01 21.24 24.06
N VAL A 212 11.21 21.81 24.10
CA VAL A 212 11.76 22.45 25.31
C VAL A 212 11.09 23.79 25.56
N ASN A 213 10.92 24.58 24.50
CA ASN A 213 10.25 25.89 24.55
C ASN A 213 8.76 25.74 24.16
N PRO A 214 7.81 25.95 25.09
CA PRO A 214 6.38 25.90 24.78
C PRO A 214 5.92 26.81 23.64
N ALA A 215 6.59 27.96 23.44
CA ALA A 215 6.23 28.90 22.39
C ALA A 215 6.51 28.38 20.98
N GLU A 216 7.45 27.45 20.85
CA GLU A 216 7.83 26.81 19.57
C GLU A 216 7.03 25.52 19.30
N ALA A 217 6.28 25.02 20.28
CA ALA A 217 5.52 23.78 20.14
C ALA A 217 4.55 23.80 18.95
N LYS A 218 3.95 24.97 18.66
CA LYS A 218 3.07 25.17 17.51
C LYS A 218 3.78 24.98 16.17
N ASP A 219 5.02 25.43 16.06
CA ASP A 219 5.83 25.45 14.82
C ASP A 219 6.58 24.12 14.62
N ILE A 220 6.91 23.45 15.73
CA ILE A 220 7.48 22.11 15.75
C ILE A 220 6.40 21.09 15.39
N SER A 221 5.22 21.16 16.00
CA SER A 221 4.17 20.17 15.79
C SER A 221 3.73 20.09 14.32
N ALA A 222 3.38 18.88 13.88
CA ALA A 222 2.98 18.62 12.50
C ALA A 222 1.70 17.80 12.42
N LEU A 223 0.99 17.88 11.29
CA LEU A 223 -0.05 16.90 10.98
C LEU A 223 0.58 15.52 10.74
N PRO A 224 -0.20 14.42 10.88
CA PRO A 224 0.29 13.08 10.62
C PRO A 224 0.76 12.89 9.17
N TYR A 225 1.80 12.08 8.99
CA TYR A 225 2.42 11.84 7.68
C TYR A 225 1.45 11.41 6.55
N ASP A 226 0.30 10.82 6.87
CA ASP A 226 -0.65 10.23 5.91
C ASP A 226 -1.80 11.16 5.50
N VAL A 227 -1.82 12.42 5.97
CA VAL A 227 -2.86 13.40 5.60
C VAL A 227 -2.45 14.34 4.47
N MET A 228 -1.20 14.26 4.02
CA MET A 228 -0.67 15.12 2.95
C MET A 228 0.19 14.36 1.94
N ASN A 229 0.41 14.97 0.79
CA ASN A 229 1.42 14.56 -0.19
C ASN A 229 2.75 15.32 0.00
N ARG A 230 3.78 14.99 -0.79
CA ARG A 230 5.13 15.59 -0.68
C ARG A 230 5.14 17.09 -0.96
N ALA A 231 4.36 17.56 -1.93
CA ALA A 231 4.32 18.97 -2.29
C ALA A 231 3.62 19.80 -1.20
N GLU A 232 2.51 19.29 -0.67
CA GLU A 232 1.83 19.88 0.49
C GLU A 232 2.74 19.92 1.72
N ALA A 233 3.44 18.81 2.03
CA ALA A 233 4.38 18.75 3.15
C ALA A 233 5.54 19.77 3.00
N LYS A 234 6.06 19.95 1.77
CA LYS A 234 7.09 20.96 1.48
C LYS A 234 6.61 22.38 1.77
N GLU A 235 5.39 22.72 1.33
CA GLU A 235 4.85 24.06 1.57
C GLU A 235 4.53 24.27 3.05
N MET A 236 3.99 23.26 3.74
CA MET A 236 3.71 23.35 5.19
C MET A 236 4.98 23.50 6.04
N ALA A 237 6.11 22.91 5.62
CA ALA A 237 7.39 23.01 6.34
C ALA A 237 8.21 24.28 5.97
N LYS A 238 7.73 25.10 5.03
CA LYS A 238 8.45 26.25 4.51
C LYS A 238 8.56 27.35 5.56
N GLY A 239 9.78 27.84 5.77
CA GLY A 239 10.05 28.85 6.81
C GLY A 239 10.04 28.31 8.25
N LEU A 240 9.74 27.02 8.44
CA LEU A 240 9.74 26.34 9.75
C LEU A 240 10.94 25.38 9.83
N PRO A 241 12.11 25.84 10.35
CA PRO A 241 13.32 25.04 10.37
C PRO A 241 13.21 23.80 11.28
N HIS A 242 12.38 23.87 12.31
CA HIS A 242 12.18 22.78 13.28
C HIS A 242 10.83 22.05 13.12
N SER A 243 10.13 22.22 11.99
CA SER A 243 8.90 21.48 11.75
C SER A 243 9.15 19.97 11.76
N TYR A 244 8.35 19.25 12.53
CA TYR A 244 8.46 17.80 12.68
C TYR A 244 8.13 17.03 11.40
N LEU A 245 7.58 17.70 10.37
CA LEU A 245 7.49 17.16 9.01
C LEU A 245 8.86 16.80 8.43
N ARG A 246 9.95 17.45 8.87
CA ARG A 246 11.32 17.08 8.47
C ARG A 246 11.73 15.71 9.00
N VAL A 247 11.10 15.24 10.07
CA VAL A 247 11.26 13.87 10.57
C VAL A 247 10.27 12.95 9.86
N THR A 248 8.97 13.20 9.97
CA THR A 248 7.93 12.25 9.53
C THR A 248 7.77 12.15 8.00
N ARG A 249 8.21 13.19 7.28
CA ARG A 249 8.22 13.34 5.81
C ARG A 249 9.60 13.78 5.32
N ALA A 250 10.67 13.15 5.80
CA ALA A 250 12.06 13.51 5.48
C ALA A 250 12.40 13.56 3.98
N GLU A 251 11.58 12.95 3.11
CA GLU A 251 11.76 13.07 1.66
C GLU A 251 11.57 14.51 1.14
N ILE A 252 10.95 15.41 1.90
CA ILE A 252 10.80 16.82 1.51
C ILE A 252 12.13 17.56 1.38
N GLU A 253 13.18 17.09 2.04
CA GLU A 253 14.53 17.68 2.01
C GLU A 253 15.47 16.99 1.01
N LEU A 254 15.00 15.94 0.35
CA LEU A 254 15.74 15.22 -0.68
C LEU A 254 15.31 15.67 -2.09
N PRO A 255 16.12 15.42 -3.15
CA PRO A 255 15.73 15.69 -4.52
C PRO A 255 14.41 14.99 -4.90
N ASP A 256 13.57 15.62 -5.72
CA ASP A 256 12.27 15.06 -6.12
C ASP A 256 12.36 13.72 -6.86
N SER A 257 13.52 13.40 -7.43
CA SER A 257 13.82 12.11 -8.04
C SER A 257 13.98 10.95 -7.05
N VAL A 258 14.19 11.24 -5.75
CA VAL A 258 14.29 10.22 -4.71
C VAL A 258 12.88 9.76 -4.33
N ASP A 259 12.66 8.45 -4.40
CA ASP A 259 11.41 7.81 -4.00
C ASP A 259 11.20 7.94 -2.49
N ALA A 260 9.96 8.17 -2.06
CA ALA A 260 9.63 8.38 -0.65
C ALA A 260 9.93 7.16 0.25
N TYR A 261 10.11 5.98 -0.35
CA TYR A 261 10.42 4.72 0.34
C TYR A 261 11.90 4.32 0.21
N ASP A 262 12.77 5.21 -0.32
CA ASP A 262 14.20 4.96 -0.42
C ASP A 262 14.84 4.90 0.99
N PRO A 263 15.74 3.96 1.27
CA PRO A 263 16.45 3.88 2.56
C PRO A 263 17.09 5.20 3.04
N LYS A 264 17.50 6.07 2.11
CA LYS A 264 18.04 7.40 2.43
C LYS A 264 17.03 8.30 3.13
N VAL A 265 15.74 8.15 2.84
CA VAL A 265 14.68 8.93 3.48
C VAL A 265 14.62 8.62 4.98
N TYR A 266 14.67 7.34 5.35
CA TYR A 266 14.62 6.93 6.76
C TYR A 266 15.90 7.29 7.53
N ALA A 267 17.07 7.13 6.90
CA ALA A 267 18.32 7.62 7.46
C ALA A 267 18.29 9.13 7.71
N HIS A 268 17.76 9.90 6.76
CA HIS A 268 17.63 11.34 6.90
C HIS A 268 16.61 11.75 7.98
N ALA A 269 15.51 10.99 8.12
CA ALA A 269 14.56 11.20 9.22
C ALA A 269 15.25 11.04 10.59
N ARG A 270 16.14 10.06 10.73
CA ARG A 270 16.95 9.87 11.94
C ARG A 270 17.92 11.02 12.16
N GLU A 271 18.64 11.44 11.12
CA GLU A 271 19.56 12.60 11.18
C GLU A 271 18.82 13.86 11.66
N ASN A 272 17.62 14.11 11.15
CA ASN A 272 16.81 15.26 11.54
C ASN A 272 16.33 15.18 12.99
N LEU A 273 15.89 14.01 13.45
CA LEU A 273 15.49 13.82 14.85
C LEU A 273 16.67 14.02 15.80
N ASP A 274 17.82 13.40 15.51
CA ASP A 274 19.05 13.55 16.31
C ASP A 274 19.52 15.01 16.33
N LYS A 275 19.40 15.72 15.21
CA LYS A 275 19.73 17.14 15.12
C LYS A 275 18.82 17.99 16.02
N MET A 276 17.50 17.76 16.01
CA MET A 276 16.58 18.50 16.89
C MET A 276 16.89 18.28 18.38
N ILE A 277 17.35 17.07 18.74
CA ILE A 277 17.81 16.76 20.10
C ILE A 277 19.13 17.51 20.41
N ALA A 278 20.11 17.44 19.51
CA ALA A 278 21.41 18.07 19.67
C ALA A 278 21.32 19.61 19.74
N ASP A 279 20.42 20.20 18.96
CA ASP A 279 20.14 21.63 18.93
C ASP A 279 19.31 22.08 20.16
N GLY A 280 18.87 21.15 21.02
CA GLY A 280 18.12 21.44 22.24
C GLY A 280 16.68 21.91 22.00
N VAL A 281 16.16 21.70 20.80
CA VAL A 281 14.79 22.08 20.40
C VAL A 281 13.77 21.15 21.07
N ILE A 282 14.10 19.86 21.12
CA ILE A 282 13.34 18.82 21.82
C ILE A 282 14.25 18.10 22.82
N ALA A 283 13.71 17.73 23.97
CA ALA A 283 14.44 17.00 25.00
C ALA A 283 13.54 16.00 25.73
N HIS A 284 14.16 14.99 26.35
CA HIS A 284 13.45 14.04 27.18
C HIS A 284 13.00 14.67 28.49
N ASP A 285 11.81 14.28 28.94
CA ASP A 285 11.40 14.51 30.31
C ASP A 285 12.33 13.79 31.31
N LYS A 286 12.40 14.36 32.52
CA LYS A 286 13.30 13.88 33.59
C LYS A 286 12.88 12.53 34.17
N LYS A 287 11.60 12.18 34.04
CA LYS A 287 10.97 10.96 34.57
C LYS A 287 9.83 10.54 33.64
N ASP A 288 9.32 9.34 33.89
CA ASP A 288 8.17 8.82 33.17
C ASP A 288 6.92 9.60 33.60
N CYS A 289 6.16 10.11 32.62
CA CYS A 289 4.95 10.88 32.84
C CYS A 289 3.79 10.35 31.99
N LEU A 290 2.57 10.72 32.38
CA LEU A 290 1.39 10.67 31.53
C LEU A 290 1.02 12.09 31.09
N TYR A 291 0.16 12.22 30.08
CA TYR A 291 -0.29 13.55 29.63
C TYR A 291 -1.77 13.54 29.32
N VAL A 292 -2.45 14.65 29.58
CA VAL A 292 -3.78 14.90 29.03
C VAL A 292 -3.60 15.77 27.79
N TYR A 293 -4.21 15.36 26.68
CA TYR A 293 -4.23 16.13 25.44
C TYR A 293 -5.67 16.52 25.09
N ARG A 294 -5.91 17.81 24.98
CA ARG A 294 -7.17 18.39 24.50
C ARG A 294 -7.01 18.89 23.07
N GLN A 295 -8.00 18.58 22.24
CA GLN A 295 -8.17 19.17 20.93
C GLN A 295 -9.49 19.93 20.87
N THR A 296 -9.48 21.13 20.30
CA THR A 296 -10.65 22.00 20.19
C THR A 296 -10.94 22.34 18.73
N MET A 297 -12.17 22.07 18.27
CA MET A 297 -12.64 22.37 16.93
C MET A 297 -14.07 22.90 16.99
N ASN A 298 -14.31 24.09 16.43
CA ASN A 298 -15.64 24.71 16.33
C ASN A 298 -16.39 24.75 17.68
N GLY A 299 -15.69 25.12 18.75
CA GLY A 299 -16.26 25.18 20.11
C GLY A 299 -16.46 23.82 20.80
N ARG A 300 -16.20 22.71 20.11
CA ARG A 300 -16.20 21.36 20.70
C ARG A 300 -14.80 20.99 21.16
N GLU A 301 -14.71 20.40 22.34
CA GLU A 301 -13.48 19.84 22.88
C GLU A 301 -13.52 18.31 22.89
N GLN A 302 -12.35 17.69 22.78
CA GLN A 302 -12.14 16.27 23.06
C GLN A 302 -10.84 16.07 23.82
N TYR A 303 -10.85 15.18 24.81
CA TYR A 303 -9.73 14.95 25.72
C TYR A 303 -9.28 13.50 25.63
N GLY A 304 -7.98 13.27 25.57
CA GLY A 304 -7.39 11.93 25.60
C GLY A 304 -6.18 11.85 26.49
N LEU A 305 -5.90 10.66 27.01
CA LEU A 305 -4.70 10.36 27.77
C LEU A 305 -3.58 9.92 26.83
N VAL A 306 -2.45 10.62 26.83
CA VAL A 306 -1.23 10.23 26.11
C VAL A 306 -0.40 9.32 27.01
N CYS A 307 -0.13 8.11 26.51
CA CYS A 307 0.61 7.08 27.21
C CYS A 307 1.23 6.09 26.22
N CYS A 308 1.97 5.11 26.73
CA CYS A 308 2.37 3.96 25.95
C CYS A 308 1.48 2.75 26.26
N VAL A 309 1.20 1.96 25.23
CA VAL A 309 0.41 0.71 25.33
C VAL A 309 1.28 -0.49 24.95
N PRO A 310 1.04 -1.69 25.52
CA PRO A 310 1.78 -2.89 25.15
C PRO A 310 1.65 -3.22 23.66
N ALA A 311 2.77 -3.54 23.01
CA ALA A 311 2.76 -4.08 21.66
C ALA A 311 1.99 -5.41 21.58
N ALA A 312 2.07 -6.23 22.63
CA ALA A 312 1.37 -7.50 22.71
C ALA A 312 -0.17 -7.36 22.64
N ASP A 313 -0.72 -6.24 23.11
CA ASP A 313 -2.18 -6.00 23.12
C ASP A 313 -2.77 -5.91 21.71
N TYR A 314 -1.96 -5.50 20.73
CA TYR A 314 -2.32 -5.50 19.30
C TYR A 314 -2.54 -6.93 18.76
N PHE A 315 -1.68 -7.88 19.17
CA PHE A 315 -1.76 -9.28 18.72
C PHE A 315 -2.79 -10.08 19.53
N ASN A 316 -2.91 -9.79 20.82
CA ASN A 316 -3.81 -10.51 21.74
C ASN A 316 -5.27 -10.08 21.62
N GLY A 317 -5.58 -9.05 20.82
CA GLY A 317 -6.93 -8.56 20.59
C GLY A 317 -7.51 -7.73 21.75
N ILE A 318 -6.63 -7.16 22.59
CA ILE A 318 -6.97 -6.12 23.59
C ILE A 318 -7.08 -4.76 22.90
N ILE A 319 -6.21 -4.49 21.91
CA ILE A 319 -6.37 -3.38 20.97
C ILE A 319 -7.07 -3.93 19.73
N LYS A 320 -8.35 -3.58 19.59
CA LYS A 320 -9.24 -4.06 18.54
C LYS A 320 -9.01 -3.31 17.23
N LYS A 321 -9.04 -4.09 16.14
CA LYS A 321 -8.89 -3.64 14.75
C LYS A 321 -10.23 -3.78 14.06
N HIS A 322 -10.55 -2.84 13.17
CA HIS A 322 -11.74 -2.90 12.31
C HIS A 322 -11.44 -2.47 10.87
N GLU A 323 -10.18 -2.20 10.55
CA GLU A 323 -9.71 -1.91 9.19
C GLU A 323 -8.50 -2.78 8.85
N LEU A 324 -8.39 -3.17 7.57
CA LEU A 324 -7.19 -3.83 7.05
C LEU A 324 -6.13 -2.81 6.71
N THR A 325 -4.94 -3.07 7.20
CA THR A 325 -3.72 -2.36 6.83
C THR A 325 -3.19 -2.84 5.47
N ARG A 326 -2.39 -2.00 4.83
CA ARG A 326 -1.71 -2.32 3.57
C ARG A 326 -0.25 -2.61 3.88
N ALA A 327 0.25 -3.74 3.37
CA ALA A 327 1.60 -4.20 3.66
C ALA A 327 2.70 -3.19 3.26
N ASP A 328 2.51 -2.43 2.19
CA ASP A 328 3.45 -1.39 1.75
C ASP A 328 3.51 -0.22 2.76
N LYS A 329 2.36 0.20 3.30
CA LYS A 329 2.27 1.27 4.31
C LYS A 329 2.80 0.83 5.67
N GLU A 330 2.56 -0.41 6.06
CA GLU A 330 3.13 -0.96 7.28
C GLU A 330 4.66 -1.07 7.22
N GLU A 331 5.19 -1.57 6.10
CA GLU A 331 6.64 -1.73 5.92
C GLU A 331 7.36 -0.38 5.96
N ASP A 332 6.78 0.63 5.32
CA ASP A 332 7.26 2.00 5.37
C ASP A 332 7.33 2.54 6.81
N ARG A 333 6.24 2.39 7.56
CA ARG A 333 6.19 2.87 8.95
C ARG A 333 7.09 2.05 9.89
N LEU A 334 7.20 0.75 9.68
CA LEU A 334 8.12 -0.11 10.44
C LEU A 334 9.57 0.36 10.27
N ARG A 335 10.02 0.59 9.03
CA ARG A 335 11.38 1.11 8.77
C ARG A 335 11.59 2.47 9.42
N HIS A 336 10.62 3.36 9.25
CA HIS A 336 10.68 4.68 9.86
C HIS A 336 10.84 4.61 11.39
N VAL A 337 10.08 3.75 12.08
CA VAL A 337 10.18 3.57 13.54
C VAL A 337 11.53 2.95 13.94
N LEU A 338 12.02 1.95 13.20
CA LEU A 338 13.29 1.30 13.50
C LEU A 338 14.50 2.21 13.26
N ASP A 339 14.50 3.00 12.19
CA ASP A 339 15.61 3.88 11.84
C ASP A 339 15.65 5.12 12.74
N THR A 340 14.50 5.75 12.99
CA THR A 340 14.40 6.88 13.94
C THR A 340 14.52 6.45 15.40
N ASN A 341 14.35 5.16 15.67
CA ASN A 341 14.29 4.60 17.02
C ASN A 341 13.19 5.23 17.90
N ALA A 342 12.07 5.61 17.27
CA ALA A 342 10.99 6.30 17.94
C ALA A 342 9.63 6.02 17.28
N ASN A 343 8.57 6.03 18.09
CA ASN A 343 7.20 6.22 17.61
C ASN A 343 6.99 7.71 17.36
N THR A 344 7.24 8.14 16.12
CA THR A 344 7.22 9.55 15.71
C THR A 344 5.82 10.15 15.59
N GLY A 345 4.77 9.34 15.68
CA GLY A 345 3.39 9.81 15.70
C GLY A 345 2.49 8.89 16.54
N PRO A 346 1.59 9.46 17.37
CA PRO A 346 0.72 8.67 18.25
C PRO A 346 -0.34 7.88 17.48
N VAL A 347 -0.76 6.75 18.04
CA VAL A 347 -1.96 6.03 17.60
C VAL A 347 -3.19 6.63 18.28
N PHE A 348 -4.26 6.86 17.52
CA PHE A 348 -5.53 7.33 18.06
C PHE A 348 -6.36 6.11 18.49
N LEU A 349 -6.44 5.88 19.80
CA LEU A 349 -7.24 4.82 20.39
C LEU A 349 -8.49 5.40 21.06
N THR A 350 -9.57 4.63 21.09
CA THR A 350 -10.76 4.92 21.89
C THR A 350 -11.16 3.74 22.74
N TYR A 351 -11.89 3.98 23.82
CA TYR A 351 -12.38 2.96 24.73
C TYR A 351 -13.76 3.35 25.27
N ARG A 352 -14.48 2.37 25.81
CA ARG A 352 -15.76 2.60 26.50
C ARG A 352 -15.46 3.19 27.87
N ASP A 353 -15.83 4.44 28.06
CA ASP A 353 -15.59 5.16 29.31
C ASP A 353 -16.47 4.60 30.44
N ASN A 354 -15.85 4.42 31.62
CA ASN A 354 -16.51 4.01 32.85
C ASN A 354 -16.02 4.85 34.03
N GLY A 355 -15.85 6.17 33.81
CA GLY A 355 -15.39 7.13 34.81
C GLY A 355 -13.91 7.53 34.69
N GLN A 356 -13.17 7.01 33.70
CA GLN A 356 -11.78 7.41 33.45
C GLN A 356 -11.69 8.88 33.04
N PHE A 357 -12.68 9.39 32.31
CA PHE A 357 -12.70 10.80 31.89
C PHE A 357 -12.69 11.78 33.08
N ASP A 358 -13.33 11.44 34.20
CA ASP A 358 -13.41 12.29 35.38
C ASP A 358 -12.02 12.56 36.00
N LEU A 359 -11.07 11.64 35.80
CA LEU A 359 -9.69 11.78 36.26
C LEU A 359 -8.97 12.96 35.58
N PHE A 360 -9.40 13.36 34.37
CA PHE A 360 -8.78 14.47 33.65
C PHE A 360 -9.16 15.83 34.26
N GLY A 361 -10.31 15.94 34.94
CA GLY A 361 -10.84 17.21 35.42
C GLY A 361 -9.97 17.92 36.47
N ALA A 362 -9.20 17.17 37.27
CA ALA A 362 -8.23 17.76 38.20
C ALA A 362 -6.97 18.24 37.47
N VAL A 363 -6.52 17.48 36.48
CA VAL A 363 -5.31 17.78 35.68
C VAL A 363 -5.52 19.04 34.84
N THR A 364 -6.69 19.21 34.22
CA THR A 364 -6.97 20.34 33.32
C THR A 364 -7.13 21.69 34.03
N LYS A 365 -7.26 21.71 35.36
CA LYS A 365 -7.22 22.93 36.18
C LYS A 365 -5.81 23.47 36.39
N ARG A 366 -4.79 22.67 36.10
CA ARG A 366 -3.37 23.07 36.18
C ARG A 366 -3.00 23.92 34.98
N LYS A 367 -1.87 24.62 35.08
CA LYS A 367 -1.30 25.34 33.92
C LYS A 367 -0.85 24.31 32.86
N PRO A 368 -1.33 24.41 31.61
CA PRO A 368 -0.88 23.51 30.55
C PRO A 368 0.59 23.77 30.18
N VAL A 369 1.28 22.74 29.71
CA VAL A 369 2.63 22.87 29.15
C VAL A 369 2.59 23.47 27.75
N TYR A 370 1.59 23.12 26.94
CA TYR A 370 1.35 23.71 25.63
C TYR A 370 -0.10 24.15 25.54
N ASP A 371 -0.34 25.34 24.97
CA ASP A 371 -1.68 25.83 24.67
C ASP A 371 -1.61 26.76 23.45
N PHE A 372 -2.05 26.28 22.29
CA PHE A 372 -1.97 27.03 21.04
C PHE A 372 -3.08 26.63 20.08
N VAL A 373 -3.33 27.50 19.09
CA VAL A 373 -4.15 27.19 17.92
C VAL A 373 -3.21 27.05 16.73
N SER A 374 -3.40 26.00 15.94
CA SER A 374 -2.64 25.80 14.71
C SER A 374 -3.16 26.74 13.62
N ASP A 375 -2.26 27.52 13.02
CA ASP A 375 -2.62 28.48 11.98
C ASP A 375 -3.12 27.80 10.69
N GLY A 376 -2.68 26.56 10.42
CA GLY A 376 -2.99 25.86 9.17
C GLY A 376 -4.40 25.29 9.09
N ASP A 377 -4.98 24.87 10.22
CA ASP A 377 -6.31 24.25 10.28
C ASP A 377 -7.25 24.86 11.33
N GLY A 378 -6.76 25.80 12.14
CA GLY A 378 -7.57 26.51 13.14
C GLY A 378 -7.95 25.67 14.35
N PHE A 379 -7.33 24.51 14.56
CA PHE A 379 -7.63 23.65 15.72
C PHE A 379 -6.79 24.02 16.94
N GLY A 380 -7.44 24.05 18.10
CA GLY A 380 -6.81 24.26 19.40
C GLY A 380 -6.15 22.98 19.89
N HIS A 381 -4.97 23.12 20.51
CA HIS A 381 -4.18 22.04 21.05
C HIS A 381 -3.66 22.43 22.42
N THR A 382 -4.03 21.67 23.44
CA THR A 382 -3.61 21.94 24.82
C THR A 382 -3.12 20.65 25.48
N VAL A 383 -1.94 20.69 26.10
CA VAL A 383 -1.31 19.52 26.75
C VAL A 383 -1.02 19.83 28.20
N TRP A 384 -1.30 18.88 29.09
CA TRP A 384 -0.93 18.93 30.51
C TRP A 384 -0.07 17.72 30.86
N ILE A 385 0.89 17.92 31.77
CA ILE A 385 1.76 16.87 32.27
C ILE A 385 1.18 16.31 33.57
N ILE A 386 1.23 14.99 33.71
CA ILE A 386 0.97 14.25 34.94
C ILE A 386 2.29 13.59 35.35
N ASP A 387 2.95 14.18 36.34
CA ASP A 387 4.26 13.77 36.87
C ASP A 387 4.22 13.41 38.36
N ASP A 388 3.04 13.33 38.97
CA ASP A 388 2.87 12.81 40.34
C ASP A 388 2.71 11.29 40.32
N ASP A 389 3.53 10.57 41.09
CA ASP A 389 3.58 9.10 41.04
C ASP A 389 2.30 8.44 41.56
N ALA A 390 1.62 9.06 42.54
CA ALA A 390 0.37 8.54 43.09
C ALA A 390 -0.79 8.73 42.09
N GLU A 391 -0.85 9.88 41.42
CA GLU A 391 -1.81 10.17 40.35
C GLU A 391 -1.59 9.24 39.14
N ILE A 392 -0.34 9.04 38.71
CA ILE A 392 0.00 8.06 37.65
C ILE A 392 -0.48 6.66 38.04
N ALA A 393 -0.17 6.20 39.26
CA ALA A 393 -0.59 4.88 39.72
C ALA A 393 -2.12 4.72 39.77
N ALA A 394 -2.85 5.76 40.22
CA ALA A 394 -4.31 5.76 40.25
C ALA A 394 -4.92 5.70 38.85
N ILE A 395 -4.41 6.48 37.91
CA ILE A 395 -4.86 6.46 36.51
C ILE A 395 -4.59 5.09 35.89
N ARG A 396 -3.37 4.55 36.03
CA ARG A 396 -3.03 3.20 35.52
C ARG A 396 -3.99 2.14 36.02
N LYS A 397 -4.26 2.12 37.34
CA LYS A 397 -5.19 1.18 37.96
C LYS A 397 -6.61 1.33 37.42
N SER A 398 -7.09 2.55 37.20
CA SER A 398 -8.42 2.78 36.62
C SER A 398 -8.55 2.22 35.20
N PHE A 399 -7.47 2.23 34.42
CA PHE A 399 -7.47 1.67 33.06
C PHE A 399 -7.42 0.13 33.02
N GLU A 400 -7.01 -0.54 34.10
CA GLU A 400 -7.08 -2.01 34.20
C GLU A 400 -8.53 -2.52 34.22
N GLU A 401 -9.50 -1.67 34.57
CA GLU A 401 -10.94 -1.98 34.51
C GLU A 401 -11.50 -1.94 33.07
N ILE A 402 -10.77 -1.31 32.15
CA ILE A 402 -11.15 -1.23 30.74
C ILE A 402 -10.68 -2.49 30.02
N PRO A 403 -11.58 -3.29 29.44
CA PRO A 403 -11.20 -4.59 28.90
C PRO A 403 -10.41 -4.49 27.60
N VAL A 404 -10.78 -3.55 26.74
CA VAL A 404 -10.25 -3.39 25.38
C VAL A 404 -10.27 -1.92 24.96
N SER A 405 -9.41 -1.57 23.99
CA SER A 405 -9.51 -0.33 23.22
C SER A 405 -9.66 -0.63 21.73
N TYR A 406 -10.00 0.39 20.96
CA TYR A 406 -10.30 0.31 19.54
C TYR A 406 -9.46 1.34 18.79
N ILE A 407 -8.86 0.96 17.67
CA ILE A 407 -8.09 1.90 16.84
C ILE A 407 -9.07 2.86 16.16
N ALA A 408 -9.16 4.11 16.58
CA ALA A 408 -9.97 5.11 15.89
C ALA A 408 -9.26 5.59 14.61
N ASP A 409 -7.96 5.85 14.70
CA ASP A 409 -7.11 6.23 13.58
C ASP A 409 -5.66 5.74 13.81
N GLY A 410 -4.92 5.53 12.71
CA GLY A 410 -3.54 5.06 12.78
C GLY A 410 -3.36 3.54 12.78
N HIS A 411 -4.20 2.78 12.07
CA HIS A 411 -4.04 1.33 11.88
C HIS A 411 -2.62 0.93 11.43
N HIS A 412 -2.04 1.67 10.48
CA HIS A 412 -0.65 1.44 10.03
C HIS A 412 0.38 1.76 11.11
N ARG A 413 0.16 2.80 11.94
CA ARG A 413 1.05 3.18 13.05
C ARG A 413 1.03 2.14 14.16
N SER A 414 -0.16 1.65 14.52
CA SER A 414 -0.34 0.57 15.51
C SER A 414 0.31 -0.74 15.05
N ALA A 415 0.09 -1.14 13.80
CA ALA A 415 0.74 -2.32 13.21
C ALA A 415 2.27 -2.17 13.17
N ALA A 416 2.79 -1.00 12.78
CA ALA A 416 4.22 -0.74 12.74
C ALA A 416 4.86 -0.74 14.13
N GLY A 417 4.23 -0.11 15.12
CA GLY A 417 4.71 -0.11 16.52
C GLY A 417 4.78 -1.52 17.09
N ALA A 418 3.71 -2.31 16.92
CA ALA A 418 3.67 -3.70 17.36
C ALA A 418 4.72 -4.58 16.66
N ARG A 419 4.92 -4.39 15.34
CA ARG A 419 5.96 -5.12 14.57
C ARG A 419 7.38 -4.68 14.93
N ALA A 420 7.60 -3.40 15.24
CA ALA A 420 8.91 -2.89 15.66
C ALA A 420 9.31 -3.48 17.02
N ALA A 421 8.35 -3.58 17.94
CA ALA A 421 8.53 -4.26 19.22
C ALA A 421 8.96 -5.73 19.05
N SER A 422 8.21 -6.50 18.26
CA SER A 422 8.56 -7.90 17.97
C SER A 422 9.94 -8.02 17.34
N TYR A 423 10.28 -7.14 16.39
CA TYR A 423 11.59 -7.12 15.75
C TYR A 423 12.71 -6.86 16.77
N ARG A 424 12.56 -5.88 17.66
CA ARG A 424 13.54 -5.57 18.72
C ARG A 424 13.67 -6.71 19.73
N ALA A 425 12.54 -7.30 20.14
CA ALA A 425 12.51 -8.44 21.05
C ALA A 425 13.26 -9.66 20.48
N GLU A 426 13.10 -9.96 19.19
CA GLU A 426 13.84 -11.03 18.50
C GLU A 426 15.36 -10.78 18.46
N GLN A 427 15.80 -9.52 18.43
CA GLN A 427 17.22 -9.15 18.46
C GLN A 427 17.81 -9.12 19.88
N ASN A 428 17.00 -9.16 20.92
CA ASN A 428 17.45 -9.13 22.31
C ASN A 428 17.24 -10.49 23.00
N PRO A 429 18.27 -11.35 23.12
CA PRO A 429 18.16 -12.64 23.81
C PRO A 429 17.79 -12.53 25.30
N LYS A 430 17.88 -11.33 25.90
CA LYS A 430 17.52 -11.04 27.29
C LYS A 430 16.16 -10.37 27.44
N ASN A 431 15.37 -10.29 26.36
CA ASN A 431 14.04 -9.68 26.39
C ASN A 431 13.17 -10.26 27.51
N THR A 432 12.72 -9.38 28.39
CA THR A 432 11.85 -9.69 29.54
C THR A 432 10.39 -9.36 29.26
N GLY A 433 10.13 -8.51 28.27
CA GLY A 433 8.79 -7.97 27.97
C GLY A 433 8.56 -6.59 28.59
N GLU A 434 9.44 -6.14 29.48
CA GLU A 434 9.35 -4.84 30.16
C GLU A 434 10.22 -3.75 29.52
N GLU A 435 11.04 -4.10 28.54
CA GLU A 435 11.85 -3.14 27.79
C GLU A 435 10.96 -2.15 27.03
N GLU A 436 11.44 -0.92 26.85
CA GLU A 436 10.61 0.17 26.36
C GLU A 436 10.17 -0.02 24.90
N TYR A 437 10.98 -0.70 24.09
CA TYR A 437 10.58 -1.12 22.75
C TYR A 437 9.38 -2.08 22.71
N ASN A 438 8.97 -2.70 23.83
CA ASN A 438 7.78 -3.55 23.88
C ASN A 438 6.47 -2.76 23.97
N ARG A 439 6.55 -1.44 23.90
CA ARG A 439 5.43 -0.51 24.03
C ARG A 439 5.44 0.49 22.88
N TYR A 440 4.29 1.09 22.59
CA TYR A 440 4.23 2.18 21.60
C TYR A 440 3.26 3.29 22.01
N LEU A 441 3.53 4.48 21.49
CA LEU A 441 2.78 5.70 21.78
C LEU A 441 1.33 5.64 21.29
N ALA A 442 0.40 5.94 22.20
CA ALA A 442 -1.02 6.08 21.90
C ALA A 442 -1.63 7.26 22.65
N ILE A 443 -2.79 7.71 22.15
CA ILE A 443 -3.68 8.63 22.86
C ILE A 443 -5.03 7.95 22.99
N LEU A 444 -5.46 7.73 24.23
CA LEU A 444 -6.70 7.05 24.59
C LEU A 444 -7.79 8.08 24.84
N PHE A 445 -8.76 8.15 23.93
CA PHE A 445 -9.93 9.01 24.06
C PHE A 445 -11.15 8.22 24.54
N PRO A 446 -11.85 8.67 25.59
CA PRO A 446 -13.12 8.07 25.98
C PRO A 446 -14.14 8.27 24.85
N SER A 447 -14.94 7.24 24.56
CA SER A 447 -15.91 7.26 23.47
C SER A 447 -16.91 8.41 23.58
N THR A 448 -17.26 8.81 24.79
CA THR A 448 -18.14 9.94 25.10
C THR A 448 -17.62 11.29 24.61
N GLN A 449 -16.31 11.42 24.37
CA GLN A 449 -15.66 12.65 23.89
C GLN A 449 -15.49 12.69 22.38
N LEU A 450 -15.66 11.57 21.67
CA LEU A 450 -15.37 11.48 20.24
C LEU A 450 -16.62 11.67 19.38
N LYS A 451 -16.38 12.08 18.13
CA LYS A 451 -17.39 12.09 17.07
C LYS A 451 -16.76 11.63 15.79
N ILE A 452 -17.43 10.70 15.15
CA ILE A 452 -17.15 10.31 13.77
C ILE A 452 -17.89 11.30 12.87
N LEU A 453 -17.17 11.87 11.92
CA LEU A 453 -17.72 12.69 10.85
C LEU A 453 -18.08 11.81 9.64
N ASP A 454 -18.95 12.33 8.81
CA ASP A 454 -19.37 11.72 7.55
C ASP A 454 -18.18 11.58 6.59
N TYR A 455 -18.24 10.55 5.75
CA TYR A 455 -17.28 10.35 4.68
C TYR A 455 -18.03 10.20 3.37
N ASN A 456 -18.11 11.29 2.63
CA ASN A 456 -19.00 11.43 1.48
C ASN A 456 -18.38 10.85 0.20
N ARG A 457 -19.23 10.50 -0.77
CA ARG A 457 -18.83 9.94 -2.07
C ARG A 457 -19.13 10.93 -3.18
N VAL A 458 -18.20 11.10 -4.12
CA VAL A 458 -18.46 11.80 -5.38
C VAL A 458 -18.13 10.85 -6.53
N LEU A 459 -19.01 10.82 -7.53
CA LEU A 459 -18.90 9.91 -8.67
C LEU A 459 -18.65 10.71 -9.93
N LYS A 460 -17.65 10.29 -10.72
CA LYS A 460 -17.20 11.03 -11.89
C LYS A 460 -18.24 11.10 -13.00
N ASP A 461 -19.06 10.07 -13.12
CA ASP A 461 -20.01 9.90 -14.20
C ASP A 461 -21.20 9.04 -13.74
N LEU A 462 -22.26 8.98 -14.55
CA LEU A 462 -23.49 8.23 -14.25
C LEU A 462 -23.52 6.82 -14.88
N ASN A 463 -22.36 6.29 -15.25
CA ASN A 463 -22.22 4.98 -15.88
C ASN A 463 -23.05 4.81 -17.16
N GLY A 464 -22.97 5.81 -18.04
CA GLY A 464 -23.67 5.83 -19.33
C GLY A 464 -25.18 6.09 -19.24
N ARG A 465 -25.73 6.33 -18.04
CA ARG A 465 -27.15 6.63 -17.83
C ARG A 465 -27.44 8.12 -17.97
N THR A 466 -28.68 8.43 -18.33
CA THR A 466 -29.22 9.78 -18.11
C THR A 466 -29.62 9.97 -16.63
N PRO A 467 -29.76 11.21 -16.14
CA PRO A 467 -30.26 11.49 -14.79
C PRO A 467 -31.62 10.83 -14.48
N GLU A 468 -32.52 10.79 -15.47
CA GLU A 468 -33.85 10.20 -15.34
C GLU A 468 -33.78 8.67 -15.19
N GLN A 469 -32.92 8.03 -16.00
CA GLN A 469 -32.67 6.59 -15.91
C GLN A 469 -32.03 6.22 -14.57
N LEU A 470 -31.04 6.99 -14.13
CA LEU A 470 -30.43 6.80 -12.81
C LEU A 470 -31.49 6.91 -11.71
N MET A 471 -32.39 7.88 -11.82
CA MET A 471 -33.42 8.09 -10.82
C MET A 471 -34.44 6.96 -10.78
N GLU A 472 -34.78 6.37 -11.92
CA GLU A 472 -35.63 5.19 -11.97
C GLU A 472 -34.96 3.96 -11.35
N ASP A 473 -33.68 3.74 -11.62
CA ASP A 473 -32.90 2.66 -10.99
C ASP A 473 -32.81 2.85 -9.46
N LEU A 474 -32.54 4.08 -9.00
CA LEU A 474 -32.41 4.40 -7.58
C LEU A 474 -33.73 4.23 -6.83
N LYS A 475 -34.89 4.50 -7.44
CA LYS A 475 -36.21 4.24 -6.84
C LYS A 475 -36.47 2.77 -6.55
N GLN A 476 -35.76 1.82 -7.18
CA GLN A 476 -35.88 0.41 -6.83
C GLN A 476 -35.26 0.11 -5.46
N VAL A 477 -34.29 0.92 -5.03
CA VAL A 477 -33.53 0.76 -3.78
C VAL A 477 -34.03 1.70 -2.69
N PHE A 478 -34.41 2.92 -3.06
CA PHE A 478 -34.72 4.02 -2.15
C PHE A 478 -36.17 4.49 -2.25
N ASP A 479 -36.67 5.00 -1.13
CA ASP A 479 -37.73 6.00 -1.11
C ASP A 479 -37.08 7.38 -1.22
N ILE A 480 -37.41 8.14 -2.28
CA ILE A 480 -36.68 9.35 -2.68
C ILE A 480 -37.59 10.57 -2.58
N GLU A 481 -37.14 11.57 -1.83
CA GLU A 481 -37.84 12.84 -1.63
C GLU A 481 -36.94 14.02 -2.00
N PRO A 482 -37.40 15.02 -2.77
CA PRO A 482 -36.62 16.21 -3.05
C PRO A 482 -36.42 17.04 -1.77
N LEU A 483 -35.23 17.61 -1.61
CA LEU A 483 -34.90 18.49 -0.51
C LEU A 483 -34.83 19.94 -1.00
N ALA A 484 -35.46 20.85 -0.25
CA ALA A 484 -35.46 22.27 -0.56
C ALA A 484 -34.06 22.89 -0.41
N GLU A 485 -33.28 22.39 0.55
CA GLU A 485 -31.98 22.93 0.93
C GLU A 485 -30.94 21.82 1.12
N MET A 486 -29.67 22.23 1.09
CA MET A 486 -28.53 21.38 1.38
C MET A 486 -28.53 20.99 2.85
N GLN A 487 -28.65 19.70 3.14
CA GLN A 487 -28.67 19.18 4.49
C GLN A 487 -27.98 17.81 4.58
N HIS A 488 -27.42 17.51 5.76
CA HIS A 488 -26.90 16.18 6.05
C HIS A 488 -28.05 15.17 6.18
N PRO A 489 -27.82 13.88 5.94
CA PRO A 489 -28.82 12.85 6.21
C PRO A 489 -29.27 12.90 7.67
N ALA A 490 -30.57 12.78 7.93
CA ALA A 490 -31.13 13.02 9.26
C ALA A 490 -30.96 11.81 10.21
N LYS A 491 -30.81 10.60 9.66
CA LYS A 491 -30.78 9.35 10.41
C LYS A 491 -30.03 8.25 9.65
N GLN A 492 -29.70 7.19 10.37
CA GLN A 492 -29.18 5.95 9.76
C GLN A 492 -30.18 5.38 8.74
N ASN A 493 -29.64 4.67 7.74
CA ASN A 493 -30.34 4.11 6.59
C ASN A 493 -30.87 5.19 5.63
N GLN A 494 -30.27 6.37 5.66
CA GLN A 494 -30.55 7.46 4.75
C GLN A 494 -29.24 8.05 4.24
N VAL A 495 -29.18 8.29 2.93
CA VAL A 495 -28.13 9.08 2.29
C VAL A 495 -28.79 10.21 1.54
N ASN A 496 -28.10 11.34 1.40
CA ASN A 496 -28.62 12.44 0.60
C ASN A 496 -27.82 12.52 -0.70
N MET A 497 -28.50 12.56 -1.83
CA MET A 497 -27.87 12.62 -3.15
C MET A 497 -27.95 14.03 -3.71
N TYR A 498 -26.85 14.51 -4.28
CA TYR A 498 -26.79 15.72 -5.08
C TYR A 498 -26.61 15.38 -6.56
N LEU A 499 -27.53 15.85 -7.39
CA LEU A 499 -27.55 15.59 -8.83
C LEU A 499 -28.16 16.80 -9.56
N GLN A 500 -27.44 17.35 -10.55
CA GLN A 500 -27.90 18.44 -11.41
C GLN A 500 -28.54 19.64 -10.65
N GLY A 501 -27.83 20.17 -9.66
CA GLY A 501 -28.30 21.34 -8.92
C GLY A 501 -29.33 21.03 -7.82
N LYS A 502 -29.76 19.77 -7.66
CA LYS A 502 -30.85 19.39 -6.74
C LYS A 502 -30.40 18.36 -5.71
N TRP A 503 -30.93 18.50 -4.51
CA TRP A 503 -30.75 17.58 -3.40
C TRP A 503 -31.94 16.63 -3.25
N TYR A 504 -31.65 15.39 -2.89
CA TYR A 504 -32.64 14.34 -2.68
C TYR A 504 -32.30 13.58 -1.39
N ALA A 505 -33.28 13.35 -0.52
CA ALA A 505 -33.17 12.39 0.57
C ALA A 505 -33.49 11.00 0.01
N CYS A 506 -32.55 10.07 0.16
CA CYS A 506 -32.67 8.70 -0.33
C CYS A 506 -32.66 7.75 0.88
N THR A 507 -33.84 7.30 1.29
CA THR A 507 -34.00 6.37 2.43
C THR A 507 -34.05 4.94 1.93
N PHE A 508 -33.20 4.06 2.44
CA PHE A 508 -33.18 2.65 2.00
C PHE A 508 -34.51 1.97 2.31
N LYS A 509 -35.09 1.29 1.32
CA LYS A 509 -36.35 0.56 1.50
C LYS A 509 -36.21 -0.53 2.55
N SER A 510 -37.23 -0.68 3.39
CA SER A 510 -37.23 -1.58 4.56
C SER A 510 -36.93 -3.05 4.23
N GLN A 511 -37.22 -3.51 3.00
CA GLN A 511 -36.90 -4.86 2.55
C GLN A 511 -35.40 -5.17 2.55
N PHE A 512 -34.54 -4.16 2.37
CA PHE A 512 -33.08 -4.31 2.37
C PHE A 512 -32.46 -4.23 3.76
N LEU A 513 -33.24 -3.87 4.78
CA LEU A 513 -32.76 -3.62 6.15
C LEU A 513 -32.96 -4.82 7.09
N LYS A 514 -33.45 -5.96 6.58
CA LYS A 514 -33.78 -7.15 7.37
C LYS A 514 -32.59 -8.11 7.42
N ASN A 515 -32.36 -8.71 8.59
CA ASN A 515 -31.38 -9.77 8.83
C ASN A 515 -29.94 -9.40 8.43
N LEU A 516 -29.54 -8.15 8.67
CA LEU A 516 -28.19 -7.67 8.36
C LEU A 516 -27.24 -7.95 9.53
N GLY A 517 -26.01 -8.37 9.22
CA GLY A 517 -24.92 -8.42 10.18
C GLY A 517 -24.39 -7.03 10.55
N PRO A 518 -23.46 -6.93 11.50
CA PRO A 518 -22.91 -5.64 11.96
C PRO A 518 -22.37 -4.78 10.81
N VAL A 519 -21.53 -5.33 9.93
CA VAL A 519 -20.98 -4.60 8.78
C VAL A 519 -22.05 -4.29 7.73
N ASP A 520 -22.91 -5.24 7.39
CA ASP A 520 -23.94 -5.07 6.37
C ASP A 520 -25.00 -4.01 6.76
N SER A 521 -25.14 -3.72 8.05
CA SER A 521 -26.05 -2.69 8.58
C SER A 521 -25.54 -1.25 8.42
N LEU A 522 -24.29 -1.05 7.99
CA LEU A 522 -23.74 0.28 7.78
C LEU A 522 -24.25 0.90 6.46
N ASP A 523 -24.60 2.18 6.49
CA ASP A 523 -25.05 2.93 5.31
C ASP A 523 -24.02 2.88 4.17
N VAL A 524 -22.72 2.88 4.49
CA VAL A 524 -21.63 2.73 3.51
C VAL A 524 -21.63 1.35 2.84
N ALA A 525 -21.97 0.29 3.58
CA ALA A 525 -22.05 -1.07 3.06
C ALA A 525 -23.32 -1.25 2.20
N LEU A 526 -24.44 -0.71 2.66
CA LEU A 526 -25.70 -0.67 1.92
C LEU A 526 -25.54 0.09 0.59
N LEU A 527 -24.94 1.28 0.62
CA LEU A 527 -24.68 2.07 -0.59
C LEU A 527 -23.74 1.32 -1.54
N GLN A 528 -22.68 0.70 -1.03
CA GLN A 528 -21.76 -0.08 -1.85
C GLN A 528 -22.47 -1.26 -2.55
N LYS A 529 -23.25 -2.04 -1.79
CA LYS A 529 -23.89 -3.28 -2.25
C LYS A 529 -25.08 -3.04 -3.18
N LEU A 530 -25.87 -2.02 -2.90
CA LEU A 530 -27.15 -1.78 -3.59
C LEU A 530 -27.05 -0.73 -4.70
N VAL A 531 -26.08 0.18 -4.62
CA VAL A 531 -25.98 1.33 -5.54
C VAL A 531 -24.66 1.35 -6.29
N LEU A 532 -23.52 1.48 -5.60
CA LEU A 532 -22.23 1.71 -6.26
C LEU A 532 -21.84 0.56 -7.17
N LYS A 533 -21.98 -0.69 -6.69
CA LYS A 533 -21.70 -1.86 -7.50
C LYS A 533 -22.75 -2.09 -8.60
N PRO A 534 -24.05 -2.22 -8.32
CA PRO A 534 -25.02 -2.61 -9.36
C PRO A 534 -25.33 -1.51 -10.37
N ILE A 535 -25.37 -0.25 -9.93
CA ILE A 535 -25.80 0.87 -10.78
C ILE A 535 -24.57 1.55 -11.40
N PHE A 536 -23.53 1.83 -10.60
CA PHE A 536 -22.36 2.57 -11.08
C PHE A 536 -21.19 1.70 -11.55
N ASP A 537 -21.27 0.38 -11.41
CA ASP A 537 -20.20 -0.57 -11.75
C ASP A 537 -18.87 -0.27 -11.02
N ILE A 538 -19.00 0.04 -9.72
CA ILE A 538 -17.87 0.29 -8.81
C ILE A 538 -17.77 -0.89 -7.85
N ASP A 539 -16.99 -1.91 -8.23
CA ASP A 539 -16.77 -3.10 -7.40
C ASP A 539 -15.94 -2.82 -6.14
N ASP A 540 -14.77 -2.17 -6.30
CA ASP A 540 -13.87 -1.82 -5.19
C ASP A 540 -13.55 -0.31 -5.23
N PRO A 541 -14.11 0.47 -4.28
CA PRO A 541 -13.85 1.90 -4.18
C PRO A 541 -12.38 2.28 -3.96
N ARG A 542 -11.52 1.36 -3.52
CA ARG A 542 -10.09 1.62 -3.29
C ARG A 542 -9.29 1.71 -4.58
N THR A 543 -9.76 1.03 -5.63
CA THR A 543 -9.04 0.91 -6.91
C THR A 543 -9.77 1.59 -8.06
N SER A 544 -11.08 1.82 -7.92
CA SER A 544 -11.87 2.49 -8.94
C SER A 544 -11.49 3.96 -9.05
N LYS A 545 -11.24 4.42 -10.29
CA LYS A 545 -10.97 5.82 -10.58
C LYS A 545 -12.23 6.66 -10.79
N ARG A 546 -13.42 6.04 -10.71
CA ARG A 546 -14.73 6.64 -10.99
C ARG A 546 -15.44 7.16 -9.73
N ILE A 547 -14.85 6.90 -8.56
CA ILE A 547 -15.28 7.40 -7.27
C ILE A 547 -14.13 8.14 -6.61
N ASP A 548 -14.47 9.18 -5.89
CA ASP A 548 -13.58 9.84 -4.96
C ASP A 548 -14.35 10.18 -3.67
N PHE A 549 -13.63 10.61 -2.65
CA PHE A 549 -14.18 10.75 -1.31
C PHE A 549 -13.94 12.14 -0.75
N VAL A 550 -14.93 12.66 -0.04
CA VAL A 550 -14.87 13.97 0.61
C VAL A 550 -15.11 13.76 2.11
N GLY A 551 -14.10 14.03 2.93
CA GLY A 551 -14.22 13.96 4.38
C GLY A 551 -15.15 15.05 4.92
N GLY A 552 -15.92 14.73 5.95
CA GLY A 552 -16.97 15.59 6.52
C GLY A 552 -16.47 16.96 6.97
N ILE A 553 -15.17 17.10 7.27
CA ILE A 553 -14.57 18.39 7.63
C ILE A 553 -14.67 19.45 6.52
N ARG A 554 -14.77 19.03 5.25
CA ARG A 554 -14.98 19.96 4.11
C ARG A 554 -16.43 20.42 3.97
N GLY A 555 -17.36 19.74 4.65
CA GLY A 555 -18.80 20.00 4.58
C GLY A 555 -19.43 19.63 3.23
N LEU A 556 -20.75 19.84 3.15
CA LEU A 556 -21.54 19.50 1.97
C LEU A 556 -21.30 20.44 0.78
N GLY A 557 -20.83 21.67 1.03
CA GLY A 557 -20.54 22.64 -0.02
C GLY A 557 -19.46 22.17 -0.99
N GLU A 558 -18.49 21.37 -0.51
CA GLU A 558 -17.49 20.75 -1.39
C GLU A 558 -18.12 19.74 -2.35
N LEU A 559 -19.16 19.01 -1.95
CA LEU A 559 -19.88 18.09 -2.83
C LEU A 559 -20.56 18.84 -3.97
N VAL A 560 -21.24 19.94 -3.63
CA VAL A 560 -21.89 20.83 -4.60
C VAL A 560 -20.86 21.36 -5.59
N LYS A 561 -19.76 21.92 -5.09
CA LYS A 561 -18.67 22.46 -5.92
C LYS A 561 -18.10 21.44 -6.90
N ARG A 562 -17.86 20.20 -6.45
CA ARG A 562 -17.30 19.14 -7.32
C ARG A 562 -18.28 18.69 -8.39
N VAL A 563 -19.57 18.69 -8.10
CA VAL A 563 -20.60 18.35 -9.10
C VAL A 563 -20.82 19.51 -10.08
N ASP A 564 -21.02 20.72 -9.58
CA ASP A 564 -21.36 21.89 -10.41
C ASP A 564 -20.18 22.36 -11.29
N SER A 565 -18.94 22.09 -10.89
CA SER A 565 -17.76 22.33 -11.74
C SER A 565 -17.62 21.33 -12.89
N GLY A 566 -18.42 20.25 -12.90
CA GLY A 566 -18.32 19.17 -13.87
C GLY A 566 -17.19 18.18 -13.61
N GLU A 567 -16.48 18.29 -12.48
CA GLU A 567 -15.48 17.30 -12.06
C GLU A 567 -16.13 15.94 -11.76
N CYS A 568 -17.33 15.98 -11.17
CA CYS A 568 -18.14 14.82 -10.83
C CYS A 568 -19.57 15.00 -11.38
N ALA A 569 -20.27 13.90 -11.63
CA ALA A 569 -21.64 13.94 -12.14
C ALA A 569 -22.70 13.87 -11.02
N CYS A 570 -22.38 13.23 -9.88
CA CYS A 570 -23.23 13.23 -8.71
C CYS A 570 -22.43 13.02 -7.41
N ALA A 571 -23.07 13.28 -6.28
CA ALA A 571 -22.51 13.08 -4.96
C ALA A 571 -23.51 12.43 -4.00
N PHE A 572 -23.00 11.67 -3.04
CA PHE A 572 -23.75 11.11 -1.92
C PHE A 572 -23.15 11.61 -0.60
N ALA A 573 -23.96 12.35 0.15
CA ALA A 573 -23.71 12.69 1.54
C ALA A 573 -24.14 11.52 2.43
N MET A 574 -23.24 11.08 3.31
CA MET A 574 -23.42 9.89 4.14
C MET A 574 -23.88 10.27 5.54
N TYR A 575 -24.73 9.44 6.15
CA TYR A 575 -24.89 9.48 7.60
C TYR A 575 -23.62 8.92 8.26
N PRO A 576 -23.03 9.60 9.25
CA PRO A 576 -21.79 9.14 9.87
C PRO A 576 -22.00 7.83 10.63
N THR A 577 -21.05 6.89 10.51
CA THR A 577 -21.00 5.69 11.36
C THR A 577 -20.89 6.11 12.83
N THR A 578 -21.65 5.47 13.71
CA THR A 578 -21.59 5.77 15.15
C THR A 578 -20.41 5.05 15.82
N LEU A 579 -19.97 5.54 16.98
CA LEU A 579 -18.93 4.85 17.74
C LEU A 579 -19.36 3.46 18.19
N ASP A 580 -20.63 3.28 18.56
CA ASP A 580 -21.14 1.97 18.94
C ASP A 580 -21.11 0.99 17.77
N GLN A 581 -21.44 1.44 16.55
CA GLN A 581 -21.30 0.60 15.35
C GLN A 581 -19.84 0.18 15.13
N LEU A 582 -18.90 1.13 15.21
CA LEU A 582 -17.47 0.86 15.07
C LEU A 582 -17.00 -0.19 16.09
N MET A 583 -17.33 0.03 17.37
CA MET A 583 -16.92 -0.85 18.46
C MET A 583 -17.55 -2.24 18.32
N ASN A 584 -18.85 -2.32 17.99
CA ASN A 584 -19.53 -3.60 17.81
C ASN A 584 -18.96 -4.42 16.65
N ILE A 585 -18.58 -3.77 15.54
CA ILE A 585 -17.91 -4.44 14.41
C ILE A 585 -16.54 -4.96 14.83
N ALA A 586 -15.77 -4.15 15.55
CA ALA A 586 -14.46 -4.53 16.05
C ALA A 586 -14.53 -5.66 17.10
N ASP A 587 -15.56 -5.66 17.95
CA ASP A 587 -15.84 -6.72 18.93
C ASP A 587 -16.21 -8.04 18.25
N ALA A 588 -16.94 -7.97 17.13
CA ALA A 588 -17.24 -9.12 16.27
C ALA A 588 -16.02 -9.64 15.50
N GLY A 589 -14.89 -8.92 15.50
CA GLY A 589 -13.71 -9.25 14.71
C GLY A 589 -13.91 -9.05 13.21
N GLU A 590 -14.92 -8.26 12.83
CA GLU A 590 -15.25 -7.94 11.44
C GLU A 590 -14.48 -6.69 10.97
N ILE A 591 -14.43 -6.50 9.64
CA ILE A 591 -13.72 -5.39 9.01
C ILE A 591 -14.74 -4.47 8.33
N MET A 592 -14.65 -3.17 8.62
CA MET A 592 -15.47 -2.16 7.96
C MET A 592 -15.05 -1.97 6.49
N PRO A 593 -15.99 -1.54 5.62
CA PRO A 593 -15.64 -1.09 4.29
C PRO A 593 -14.60 0.04 4.34
N PRO A 594 -13.79 0.20 3.29
CA PRO A 594 -12.80 1.28 3.25
C PRO A 594 -13.48 2.65 3.32
N LYS A 595 -12.81 3.61 3.97
CA LYS A 595 -13.28 5.01 4.06
C LYS A 595 -14.68 5.11 4.68
N SER A 596 -14.91 4.36 5.76
CA SER A 596 -16.18 4.35 6.50
C SER A 596 -16.24 5.41 7.60
N THR A 597 -15.10 5.75 8.21
CA THR A 597 -15.02 6.65 9.35
C THR A 597 -14.07 7.81 9.07
N TRP A 598 -14.38 8.97 9.67
CA TRP A 598 -13.50 10.13 9.67
C TRP A 598 -13.44 10.74 11.08
N PHE A 599 -12.26 10.74 11.68
CA PHE A 599 -12.01 11.40 12.97
C PHE A 599 -11.27 12.73 12.76
N GLU A 600 -11.71 13.76 13.48
CA GLU A 600 -11.14 15.11 13.48
C GLU A 600 -11.29 15.73 14.89
N PRO A 601 -10.35 16.54 15.40
CA PRO A 601 -9.04 16.90 14.83
C PRO A 601 -8.05 15.74 14.66
N LYS A 602 -7.17 15.82 13.64
CA LYS A 602 -6.01 14.92 13.53
C LYS A 602 -5.02 15.15 14.67
N LEU A 603 -4.42 14.08 15.20
CA LEU A 603 -3.39 14.15 16.24
C LEU A 603 -2.13 14.82 15.69
N ARG A 604 -1.43 15.60 16.53
CA ARG A 604 -0.17 16.22 16.13
C ARG A 604 1.01 15.30 16.38
N ASP A 605 1.86 15.15 15.37
CA ASP A 605 3.19 14.56 15.52
C ASP A 605 4.15 15.61 16.12
N GLY A 606 5.19 15.17 16.82
CA GLY A 606 6.25 16.03 17.37
C GLY A 606 5.93 16.77 18.68
N LEU A 607 4.69 16.72 19.19
CA LEU A 607 4.36 17.27 20.51
C LEU A 607 4.88 16.40 21.66
N LEU A 608 4.70 15.08 21.54
CA LEU A 608 5.11 14.06 22.49
C LEU A 608 5.56 12.86 21.68
N VAL A 609 6.81 12.45 21.83
CA VAL A 609 7.43 11.37 21.07
C VAL A 609 7.97 10.31 22.03
N HIS A 610 7.74 9.05 21.72
CA HIS A 610 8.23 7.91 22.49
C HIS A 610 9.44 7.31 21.77
N THR A 611 10.60 7.25 22.42
CA THR A 611 11.79 6.53 21.93
C THR A 611 11.74 5.08 22.39
N LEU A 612 12.41 4.17 21.68
CA LEU A 612 12.35 2.73 21.98
C LEU A 612 13.42 2.24 22.97
N ASP A 613 14.31 3.11 23.43
CA ASP A 613 15.44 2.80 24.34
C ASP A 613 15.40 3.67 25.60
#